data_AF-A0A3N5GVV5-F1
#
_entry.id   AF-A0A3N5GVV5-F1
#
_cell.length_a   1.000
_cell.length_b   1.000
_cell.length_c   1.000
_cell.angle_alpha   90.00
_cell.angle_beta   90.00
_cell.angle_gamma   90.00
#
_symmetry.space_group_name_H-M   'P 1'
#
loop_
_entity.id
_entity.type
_entity.pdbx_description
1 polymer ?
#
loop_
_entity_poly.entity_id
_entity_poly.type
_entity_poly.pdbx_seq_one_letter_code
_entity_poly.pdbx_strand_id
1 'polypeptide(L)'
;MRTWGSRIEDQIWRQLESEHRRLRAALVDVGELAAAGSFETARKRFGAFRVNLERHLVADQKLLVLCENNRKLERFRVRVRRNRQSILEQTEQVWAQLCQENVNRLPLMLARLGRLIPENEAAQRRLILADLPLNSEGRRLHRELLLQLGAI
;
A
#
# COMPACT_ATOMS: atom_id res chain seq x y z
N MET A 1 14.26 -28.48 2.87
CA MET A 1 14.23 -27.99 1.47
C MET A 1 13.32 -26.77 1.42
N ARG A 2 13.86 -25.56 1.17
CA ARG A 2 13.04 -24.39 0.84
C ARG A 2 12.81 -24.42 -0.67
N THR A 3 11.60 -24.72 -1.09
CA THR A 3 11.18 -24.72 -2.49
C THR A 3 11.29 -23.30 -3.06
N TRP A 4 11.59 -23.18 -4.35
CA TRP A 4 11.75 -21.91 -5.07
C TRP A 4 10.61 -20.89 -4.87
N GLY A 5 9.38 -21.36 -4.56
CA GLY A 5 8.24 -20.49 -4.21
C GLY A 5 8.52 -19.56 -3.03
N SER A 6 9.19 -20.07 -1.98
CA SER A 6 9.51 -19.29 -0.78
C SER A 6 10.44 -18.10 -1.08
N ARG A 7 11.24 -18.17 -2.14
CA ARG A 7 12.21 -17.11 -2.48
C ARG A 7 11.55 -15.91 -3.17
N ILE A 8 10.55 -16.17 -4.03
CA ILE A 8 9.81 -15.13 -4.75
C ILE A 8 8.83 -14.44 -3.82
N GLU A 9 8.10 -15.21 -3.00
CA GLU A 9 7.19 -14.68 -1.97
C GLU A 9 7.92 -13.78 -0.98
N ASP A 10 9.08 -14.21 -0.47
CA ASP A 10 9.94 -13.41 0.40
C ASP A 10 10.40 -12.11 -0.29
N GLN A 11 10.75 -12.16 -1.57
CA GLN A 11 11.18 -10.99 -2.33
C GLN A 11 10.03 -10.00 -2.53
N ILE A 12 8.85 -10.48 -2.95
CA ILE A 12 7.63 -9.66 -3.08
C ILE A 12 7.30 -9.01 -1.74
N TRP A 13 7.32 -9.79 -0.66
CA TRP A 13 6.99 -9.29 0.68
C TRP A 13 7.96 -8.20 1.14
N ARG A 14 9.27 -8.41 1.01
CA ARG A 14 10.28 -7.42 1.41
C ARG A 14 10.09 -6.09 0.70
N GLN A 15 9.73 -6.11 -0.58
CA GLN A 15 9.51 -4.88 -1.34
C GLN A 15 8.22 -4.18 -0.92
N LEU A 16 7.12 -4.90 -0.76
CA LEU A 16 5.87 -4.33 -0.25
C LEU A 16 6.05 -3.76 1.17
N GLU A 17 6.74 -4.47 2.06
CA GLU A 17 7.05 -3.99 3.42
C GLU A 17 7.92 -2.72 3.39
N SER A 18 8.85 -2.61 2.43
CA SER A 18 9.63 -1.38 2.21
C SER A 18 8.74 -0.22 1.78
N GLU A 19 7.82 -0.43 0.84
CA GLU A 19 6.86 0.60 0.40
C GLU A 19 5.93 1.03 1.54
N HIS A 20 5.39 0.08 2.31
CA HIS A 20 4.55 0.37 3.48
C HIS A 20 5.26 1.23 4.51
N ARG A 21 6.53 0.93 4.81
CA ARG A 21 7.35 1.76 5.70
C ARG A 21 7.52 3.18 5.17
N ARG A 22 7.79 3.34 3.87
CA ARG A 22 7.93 4.66 3.23
C ARG A 22 6.63 5.46 3.27
N LEU A 23 5.50 4.81 2.97
CA LEU A 23 4.17 5.43 3.02
C LEU A 23 3.85 5.92 4.44
N ARG A 24 4.09 5.09 5.46
CA ARG A 24 3.88 5.48 6.87
C ARG A 24 4.76 6.64 7.31
N ALA A 25 6.06 6.60 6.99
CA ALA A 25 6.99 7.66 7.36
C ALA A 25 6.55 9.02 6.77
N ALA A 26 6.12 9.03 5.50
CA ALA A 26 5.64 10.25 4.87
C ALA A 26 4.40 10.85 5.57
N LEU A 27 3.51 10.03 6.14
CA LEU A 27 2.35 10.54 6.89
C LEU A 27 2.74 11.21 8.22
N VAL A 28 3.75 10.68 8.89
CA VAL A 28 4.31 11.29 10.11
C VAL A 28 4.89 12.66 9.77
N ASP A 29 5.76 12.72 8.75
CA ASP A 29 6.36 13.98 8.28
C ASP A 29 5.30 15.04 7.93
N VAL A 30 4.23 14.64 7.23
CA VAL A 30 3.14 15.54 6.86
C VAL A 30 2.41 16.07 8.09
N GLY A 31 2.18 15.22 9.09
CA GLY A 31 1.56 15.62 10.36
C GLY A 31 2.41 16.64 11.11
N GLU A 32 3.71 16.41 11.22
CA GLU A 32 4.67 17.30 11.88
C GLU A 32 4.76 18.66 11.16
N LEU A 33 4.89 18.65 9.83
CA LEU A 33 4.94 19.86 9.02
C LEU A 33 3.65 20.69 9.13
N ALA A 34 2.49 20.05 9.09
CA ALA A 34 1.22 20.75 9.23
C ALA A 34 1.00 21.30 10.64
N ALA A 35 1.42 20.57 11.68
CA ALA A 35 1.38 21.05 13.06
C ALA A 35 2.29 22.27 13.29
N ALA A 36 3.42 22.33 12.57
CA ALA A 36 4.32 23.49 12.55
C ALA A 36 3.84 24.64 11.64
N GLY A 37 2.64 24.56 11.04
CA GLY A 37 2.09 25.58 10.13
C GLY A 37 2.74 25.62 8.74
N SER A 38 3.60 24.66 8.42
CA SER A 38 4.33 24.60 7.14
C SER A 38 3.49 23.90 6.05
N PHE A 39 2.31 24.43 5.75
CA PHE A 39 1.33 23.79 4.86
C PHE A 39 1.81 23.59 3.43
N GLU A 40 2.60 24.52 2.87
CA GLU A 40 3.17 24.34 1.53
C GLU A 40 4.08 23.11 1.47
N THR A 41 4.99 22.98 2.43
CA THR A 41 5.90 21.83 2.54
C THR A 41 5.12 20.54 2.83
N ALA A 42 4.11 20.61 3.71
CA ALA A 42 3.22 19.47 3.99
C ALA A 42 2.48 19.00 2.72
N ARG A 43 1.97 19.93 1.90
CA ARG A 43 1.35 19.62 0.59
C ARG A 43 2.34 18.98 -0.37
N LYS A 44 3.57 19.49 -0.49
CA LYS A 44 4.60 18.87 -1.34
C LYS A 44 4.91 17.45 -0.89
N ARG A 45 5.09 17.23 0.42
CA ARG A 45 5.36 15.91 1.00
C ARG A 45 4.19 14.96 0.80
N PHE A 46 2.96 15.42 1.03
CA PHE A 46 1.75 14.61 0.83
C PHE A 46 1.49 14.32 -0.65
N GLY A 47 1.78 15.25 -1.56
CA GLY A 47 1.73 15.02 -3.00
C GLY A 47 2.67 13.89 -3.43
N ALA A 48 3.91 13.87 -2.91
CA ALA A 48 4.83 12.76 -3.14
C ALA A 48 4.31 11.44 -2.53
N PHE A 49 3.69 11.48 -1.35
CA PHE A 49 2.99 10.33 -0.77
C PHE A 49 1.90 9.79 -1.72
N ARG A 50 1.05 10.65 -2.29
CA ARG A 50 -0.02 10.25 -3.22
C ARG A 50 0.52 9.52 -4.45
N VAL A 51 1.57 10.05 -5.09
CA VAL A 51 2.22 9.39 -6.24
C VAL A 51 2.77 8.02 -5.86
N ASN A 52 3.42 7.89 -4.70
CA ASN A 52 3.93 6.60 -4.23
C ASN A 52 2.79 5.63 -3.89
N LEU A 53 1.70 6.13 -3.30
CA LEU A 53 0.52 5.34 -3.01
C LEU A 53 -0.13 4.81 -4.30
N GLU A 54 -0.27 5.63 -5.34
CA GLU A 54 -0.79 5.18 -6.64
C GLU A 54 0.04 4.04 -7.22
N ARG A 55 1.37 4.15 -7.17
CA ARG A 55 2.28 3.07 -7.62
C ARG A 55 2.10 1.80 -6.79
N HIS A 56 2.00 1.93 -5.47
CA HIS A 56 1.70 0.81 -4.58
C HIS A 56 0.36 0.17 -4.92
N LEU A 57 -0.66 0.98 -5.21
CA LEU A 57 -1.98 0.47 -5.57
C LEU A 57 -1.98 -0.28 -6.92
N VAL A 58 -1.07 0.01 -7.85
CA VAL A 58 -0.89 -0.85 -9.03
C VAL A 58 -0.34 -2.23 -8.62
N ALA A 59 0.60 -2.28 -7.67
CA ALA A 59 1.13 -3.53 -7.14
C ALA A 59 0.05 -4.38 -6.44
N ASP A 60 -0.84 -3.80 -5.61
CA ASP A 60 -1.89 -4.63 -5.00
C ASP A 60 -2.87 -5.18 -6.04
N GLN A 61 -3.16 -4.43 -7.11
CA GLN A 61 -4.03 -4.94 -8.16
C GLN A 61 -3.42 -6.19 -8.82
N LYS A 62 -2.11 -6.16 -9.09
CA LYS A 62 -1.39 -7.35 -9.60
C LYS A 62 -1.41 -8.50 -8.59
N LEU A 63 -1.23 -8.22 -7.30
CA LEU A 63 -1.35 -9.23 -6.24
C LEU A 63 -2.76 -9.85 -6.16
N LEU A 64 -3.81 -9.04 -6.34
CA LEU A 64 -5.20 -9.50 -6.35
C LEU A 64 -5.52 -10.41 -7.54
N VAL A 65 -4.95 -10.13 -8.71
CA VAL A 65 -5.06 -10.95 -9.92
C VAL A 65 -4.31 -12.28 -9.72
N LEU A 66 -3.10 -12.23 -9.17
CA LEU A 66 -2.30 -13.41 -8.87
C LEU A 66 -3.05 -14.40 -7.94
N CYS A 67 -3.86 -13.88 -7.02
CA CYS A 67 -4.63 -14.68 -6.07
C CYS A 67 -6.04 -15.04 -6.54
N GLU A 68 -6.44 -14.70 -7.77
CA GLU A 68 -7.85 -14.66 -8.17
C GLU A 68 -8.57 -16.01 -8.10
N ASN A 69 -7.90 -17.07 -8.53
CA ASN A 69 -8.48 -18.40 -8.61
C ASN A 69 -8.39 -19.17 -7.27
N ASN A 70 -7.83 -18.57 -6.22
CA ASN A 70 -7.68 -19.21 -4.93
C ASN A 70 -8.82 -18.84 -3.98
N ARG A 71 -9.88 -19.66 -3.98
CA ARG A 71 -11.07 -19.47 -3.13
C ARG A 71 -10.75 -19.34 -1.63
N LYS A 72 -9.66 -19.95 -1.15
CA LYS A 72 -9.26 -19.84 0.26
C LYS A 72 -8.80 -18.43 0.65
N LEU A 73 -8.47 -17.59 -0.35
CA LEU A 73 -7.99 -16.23 -0.16
C LEU A 73 -9.06 -15.16 -0.35
N GLU A 74 -10.29 -15.54 -0.70
CA GLU A 74 -11.34 -14.57 -1.07
C GLU A 74 -11.60 -13.53 0.04
N ARG A 75 -11.65 -13.94 1.30
CA ARG A 75 -11.81 -13.01 2.44
C ARG A 75 -10.70 -11.95 2.50
N PHE A 76 -9.47 -12.32 2.15
CA PHE A 76 -8.33 -11.41 2.15
C PHE A 76 -8.32 -10.53 0.91
N ARG A 77 -8.71 -11.06 -0.26
CA ARG A 77 -8.90 -10.27 -1.49
C ARG A 77 -9.96 -9.18 -1.29
N VAL A 78 -11.12 -9.54 -0.74
CA VAL A 78 -12.19 -8.59 -0.41
C VAL A 78 -11.69 -7.54 0.57
N ARG A 79 -10.92 -7.93 1.60
CA ARG A 79 -10.35 -6.99 2.56
C ARG A 79 -9.36 -6.02 1.90
N VAL A 80 -8.44 -6.49 1.07
CA VAL A 80 -7.52 -5.63 0.31
C VAL A 80 -8.30 -4.66 -0.58
N ARG A 81 -9.32 -5.13 -1.33
CA ARG A 81 -10.18 -4.25 -2.15
C ARG A 81 -10.85 -3.14 -1.33
N ARG A 82 -11.45 -3.49 -0.19
CA ARG A 82 -12.09 -2.51 0.70
C ARG A 82 -11.09 -1.51 1.26
N ASN A 83 -9.94 -2.00 1.74
CA ASN A 83 -8.90 -1.15 2.32
C ASN A 83 -8.35 -0.18 1.28
N ARG A 84 -8.12 -0.61 0.04
CA ARG A 84 -7.71 0.28 -1.07
C ARG A 84 -8.69 1.43 -1.28
N GLN A 85 -9.99 1.11 -1.35
CA GLN A 85 -11.02 2.13 -1.51
C GLN A 85 -11.01 3.13 -0.34
N SER A 86 -10.97 2.64 0.90
CA SER A 86 -10.92 3.50 2.08
C SER A 86 -9.63 4.34 2.14
N ILE A 87 -8.49 3.80 1.71
CA ILE A 87 -7.22 4.52 1.63
C ILE A 87 -7.32 5.66 0.61
N LEU A 88 -7.88 5.41 -0.57
CA LEU A 88 -8.08 6.42 -1.61
C LEU A 88 -8.99 7.56 -1.11
N GLU A 89 -10.16 7.21 -0.58
CA GLU A 89 -11.11 8.18 -0.03
C GLU A 89 -10.49 9.03 1.08
N GLN A 90 -9.78 8.39 2.01
CA GLN A 90 -9.14 9.10 3.12
C GLN A 90 -7.98 9.98 2.64
N THR A 91 -7.27 9.56 1.59
CA THR A 91 -6.18 10.33 0.98
C THR A 91 -6.71 11.63 0.35
N GLU A 92 -7.83 11.56 -0.37
CA GLU A 92 -8.46 12.74 -0.96
C GLU A 92 -8.99 13.71 0.11
N GLN A 93 -9.56 13.19 1.19
CA GLN A 93 -9.98 14.01 2.33
C GLN A 93 -8.81 14.77 2.97
N VAL A 94 -7.68 14.08 3.20
CA VAL A 94 -6.46 14.71 3.75
C VAL A 94 -5.94 15.78 2.79
N TRP A 95 -5.89 15.49 1.49
CA TRP A 95 -5.45 16.47 0.50
C TRP A 95 -6.31 17.72 0.51
N ALA A 96 -7.63 17.58 0.52
CA ALA A 96 -8.55 18.71 0.59
C ALA A 96 -8.31 19.58 1.83
N GLN A 97 -8.09 18.97 3.01
CA GLN A 97 -7.79 19.70 4.23
C GLN A 97 -6.44 20.44 4.17
N LEU A 98 -5.41 19.82 3.60
CA LEU A 98 -4.11 20.46 3.40
C LEU A 98 -4.18 21.66 2.44
N CYS A 99 -5.02 21.59 1.41
CA CYS A 99 -5.26 22.70 0.49
C CYS A 99 -6.06 23.85 1.13
N GLN A 100 -6.93 23.54 2.09
CA GLN A 100 -7.69 24.52 2.86
C GLN A 100 -6.92 25.09 4.06
N GLU A 101 -5.71 24.58 4.32
CA GLU A 101 -4.89 24.94 5.50
C GLU A 101 -5.65 24.74 6.83
N ASN A 102 -6.58 23.77 6.84
CA ASN A 102 -7.44 23.49 7.97
C ASN A 102 -6.83 22.39 8.86
N VAL A 103 -6.27 22.81 9.99
CA VAL A 103 -5.57 21.91 10.92
C VAL A 103 -6.50 21.13 11.84
N ASN A 104 -7.75 21.58 12.04
CA ASN A 104 -8.60 21.06 13.11
C ASN A 104 -8.94 19.56 12.96
N ARG A 105 -9.08 19.09 11.71
CA ARG A 105 -9.42 17.68 11.41
C ARG A 105 -8.25 16.88 10.85
N LEU A 106 -7.17 17.54 10.46
CA LEU A 106 -6.06 16.92 9.76
C LEU A 106 -5.34 15.84 10.59
N PRO A 107 -5.02 16.03 11.88
CA PRO A 107 -4.40 14.97 12.69
C PRO A 107 -5.25 13.69 12.77
N LEU A 108 -6.56 13.83 12.93
CA LEU A 108 -7.48 12.68 13.00
C LEU A 108 -7.52 11.92 11.66
N MET A 109 -7.56 12.66 10.54
CA MET A 109 -7.57 12.09 9.20
C MET A 109 -6.25 11.37 8.87
N LEU A 110 -5.11 11.97 9.22
CA LEU A 110 -3.79 11.36 9.08
C LEU A 110 -3.66 10.10 9.97
N ALA A 111 -4.15 10.15 11.21
CA ALA A 111 -4.16 8.98 12.09
C ALA A 111 -5.06 7.84 11.56
N ARG A 112 -6.17 8.18 10.90
CA ARG A 112 -7.00 7.17 10.21
C ARG A 112 -6.27 6.55 9.04
N LEU A 113 -5.63 7.35 8.19
CA LEU A 113 -4.82 6.85 7.07
C LEU A 113 -3.64 5.98 7.57
N GLY A 114 -3.00 6.41 8.65
CA GLY A 114 -1.93 5.67 9.32
C GLY A 114 -2.35 4.33 9.93
N ARG A 115 -3.64 4.11 10.18
CA ARG A 115 -4.21 2.79 10.57
C ARG A 115 -4.60 1.93 9.37
N LEU A 116 -5.18 2.54 8.34
CA LEU A 116 -5.62 1.83 7.13
C LEU A 116 -4.46 1.15 6.39
N ILE A 117 -3.28 1.80 6.34
CA ILE A 117 -2.09 1.26 5.66
C ILE A 117 -1.63 -0.07 6.31
N PRO A 118 -1.34 -0.15 7.63
CA PRO A 118 -1.04 -1.41 8.31
C PRO A 118 -2.12 -2.48 8.17
N GLU A 119 -3.41 -2.11 8.17
CA GLU A 119 -4.48 -3.07 7.96
C GLU A 119 -4.47 -3.67 6.55
N ASN A 120 -4.15 -2.86 5.53
CA ASN A 120 -3.95 -3.32 4.16
C ASN A 120 -2.70 -4.22 4.05
N GLU A 121 -1.59 -3.78 4.62
CA GLU A 121 -0.33 -4.56 4.71
C GLU A 121 -0.56 -5.95 5.31
N ALA A 122 -1.28 -6.03 6.43
CA ALA A 122 -1.60 -7.29 7.08
C ALA A 122 -2.44 -8.21 6.19
N ALA A 123 -3.39 -7.65 5.42
CA ALA A 123 -4.21 -8.42 4.48
C ALA A 123 -3.39 -8.91 3.27
N GLN A 124 -2.52 -8.07 2.72
CA GLN A 124 -1.60 -8.43 1.64
C GLN A 124 -0.60 -9.51 2.06
N ARG A 125 -0.07 -9.43 3.28
CA ARG A 125 0.81 -10.45 3.84
C ARG A 125 0.14 -11.83 3.83
N ARG A 126 -1.15 -11.89 4.14
CA ARG A 126 -1.93 -13.15 4.10
C ARG A 126 -2.13 -13.67 2.69
N LEU A 127 -2.18 -12.80 1.68
CA LEU A 127 -2.22 -13.21 0.28
C LEU A 127 -0.86 -13.79 -0.17
N ILE A 128 0.25 -13.15 0.22
CA ILE A 128 1.59 -13.57 -0.19
C ILE A 128 2.04 -14.86 0.49
N LEU A 129 1.69 -15.04 1.77
CA LEU A 129 2.00 -16.26 2.53
C LEU A 129 1.17 -17.48 2.11
N ALA A 130 0.24 -17.33 1.17
CA ALA A 130 -0.53 -18.44 0.64
C ALA A 130 0.12 -18.89 -0.66
N ASP A 131 0.59 -20.14 -0.71
CA ASP A 131 1.27 -20.79 -1.85
C ASP A 131 0.84 -20.20 -3.20
N LEU A 132 1.63 -19.23 -3.70
CA LEU A 132 1.26 -18.47 -4.89
C LEU A 132 1.37 -19.38 -6.13
N PRO A 133 0.55 -19.18 -7.16
CA PRO A 133 0.53 -20.08 -8.32
C PRO A 133 1.88 -20.12 -9.03
N LEU A 134 2.46 -21.33 -9.15
CA LEU A 134 3.75 -21.58 -9.83
C LEU A 134 3.61 -22.08 -11.28
N ASN A 135 2.40 -22.05 -11.84
CA ASN A 135 2.17 -22.33 -13.26
C ASN A 135 2.79 -21.22 -14.14
N SER A 136 2.84 -21.43 -15.47
CA SER A 136 3.46 -20.48 -16.42
C SER A 136 2.90 -19.06 -16.27
N GLU A 137 1.58 -18.96 -16.15
CA GLU A 137 0.87 -17.71 -15.96
C GLU A 137 1.19 -17.03 -14.62
N GLY A 138 1.21 -17.80 -13.53
CA GLY A 138 1.59 -17.29 -12.21
C GLY A 138 3.03 -16.77 -12.18
N ARG A 139 3.97 -17.43 -12.87
CA ARG A 139 5.35 -16.94 -13.01
C ARG A 139 5.43 -15.63 -13.80
N ARG A 140 4.62 -15.48 -14.86
CA ARG A 140 4.51 -14.22 -15.61
C ARG A 140 4.03 -13.09 -14.69
N LEU A 141 2.94 -13.34 -13.95
CA LEU A 141 2.37 -12.38 -13.01
C LEU A 141 3.32 -12.04 -11.85
N HIS A 142 4.08 -13.01 -11.33
CA HIS A 142 5.15 -12.76 -10.35
C HIS A 142 6.19 -11.79 -10.89
N ARG A 143 6.66 -12.01 -12.12
CA ARG A 143 7.67 -11.15 -12.76
C ARG A 143 7.13 -9.74 -12.95
N GLU A 144 5.89 -9.60 -13.40
CA GLU A 144 5.23 -8.31 -13.58
C GLU A 144 5.01 -7.55 -12.27
N LEU A 145 4.74 -8.26 -11.17
CA LEU A 145 4.65 -7.69 -9.83
C LEU A 145 6.04 -7.26 -9.34
N LEU A 146 7.07 -8.08 -9.52
CA LEU A 146 8.44 -7.72 -9.14
C LEU A 146 8.98 -6.51 -9.93
N LEU A 147 8.71 -6.43 -11.23
CA LEU A 147 9.02 -5.25 -12.05
C LEU A 147 8.30 -4.00 -11.53
N GLN A 148 7.01 -4.12 -11.18
CA GLN A 148 6.23 -3.02 -10.62
C GLN A 148 6.81 -2.51 -9.30
N LEU A 149 7.33 -3.43 -8.49
CA LEU A 149 7.95 -3.14 -7.19
C LEU A 149 9.43 -2.68 -7.33
N GLY A 150 9.96 -2.58 -8.54
CA GLY A 150 11.36 -2.20 -8.80
C GLY A 150 12.37 -3.22 -8.28
N ALA A 151 11.99 -4.50 -8.22
CA ALA A 151 12.78 -5.57 -7.62
C ALA A 151 13.69 -6.30 -8.60
N ILE A 152 13.49 -6.07 -9.91
CA ILE A 152 14.21 -6.65 -11.06
C ILE A 152 14.16 -5.67 -12.24
#